data_AF-A0A1X7CEE3-F1
#
_entry.id   AF-A0A1X7CEE3-F1
#
_cell.length_a   1.000
_cell.length_b   1.000
_cell.length_c   1.000
_cell.angle_alpha   90.00
_cell.angle_beta   90.00
_cell.angle_gamma   90.00
#
_symmetry.space_group_name_H-M   'P 1'
#
loop_
_entity.id
_entity.type
_entity.pdbx_description
1 polymer ?
#
loop_
_entity_poly.entity_id
_entity_poly.type
_entity_poly.pdbx_seq_one_letter_code
_entity_poly.pdbx_strand_id
1 'polypeptide(L)'
;MSECHHISPVNVKSLEHPLTEDESIWLSKKILCTILGTDRALYPVAQVKILSALTNYARTLNYKNPHPTSLFPSTEDLPLGTGTVISAGLAGEDVEVEGDEVFLQLLPHWIEQAEKNSSDFESDSWQQELLGAIEVTTKSKELIKRIRLAKSRVSLSLSSRVTQFSRSAHYMGSKAFLGPYLSEIMHTFFSPETIVLDLMCGSGATSGIFSREWRTYASDAQKFSTHLAMVQGGGLGADEATGIAETVLSVAREHYELVPEYIKNQIDLESDFLSSELSSEMLADFGRWIVGYPRINNAEAKPDEYLEALIEARKIAPATHPYMLFSMYYANLFFGVRQAAEIDSLRYAIDQIQDDSQRSWALGALICAVSSCAYSYGGHFAQPKFDGSASDRLEALAPDLVVCRGLSVAHEFFIRLTSLGAESSNIKYPVIPIKGPWQEAVATADELFRGEQVCVYLDPPYTRDEYSRYYHILETLVRYDYPEVRDKASMPKRGDPGRFASAFATRNTSQIEVLIAQIISECLGRGWSCLWSYSSTGVASIEVVIDLVSHLTQEVEFFAVNHVYKGQGKHKSKGVREYALLFRS
;
A
#
# COMPACT_ATOMS: atom_id res chain seq x y z
N MET A 1 -10.74 7.04 -49.12
CA MET A 1 -11.97 7.00 -48.32
C MET A 1 -12.30 5.54 -48.11
N SER A 2 -11.90 5.02 -46.96
CA SER A 2 -12.20 3.68 -46.46
C SER A 2 -12.66 3.93 -45.04
N GLU A 3 -13.93 3.70 -44.78
CA GLU A 3 -14.57 3.87 -43.47
C GLU A 3 -13.88 2.97 -42.44
N CYS A 4 -13.07 3.57 -41.58
CA CYS A 4 -12.76 2.96 -40.29
C CYS A 4 -14.05 2.98 -39.49
N HIS A 5 -14.69 1.82 -39.34
CA HIS A 5 -15.71 1.64 -38.32
C HIS A 5 -15.11 2.08 -36.97
N HIS A 6 -15.71 3.12 -36.39
CA HIS A 6 -15.52 3.47 -34.99
C HIS A 6 -15.99 2.28 -34.15
N ILE A 7 -15.05 1.42 -33.76
CA ILE A 7 -15.25 0.44 -32.71
C ILE A 7 -15.57 1.26 -31.47
N SER A 8 -16.75 1.04 -30.90
CA SER A 8 -17.23 1.78 -29.74
C SER A 8 -16.20 1.66 -28.61
N PRO A 9 -15.75 2.76 -27.99
CA PRO A 9 -14.90 2.68 -26.80
C PRO A 9 -15.67 1.92 -25.70
N VAL A 10 -14.94 1.31 -24.75
CA VAL A 10 -15.41 0.88 -23.42
C VAL A 10 -16.70 1.62 -23.08
N ASN A 11 -17.76 0.89 -22.77
CA ASN A 11 -19.09 1.49 -22.62
C ASN A 11 -19.09 2.41 -21.38
N VAL A 12 -18.68 3.66 -21.55
CA VAL A 12 -18.76 4.77 -20.60
C VAL A 12 -19.53 5.91 -21.26
N LYS A 13 -20.29 6.65 -20.46
CA LYS A 13 -20.97 7.87 -20.90
C LYS A 13 -20.18 9.10 -20.47
N SER A 14 -20.23 10.15 -21.30
CA SER A 14 -19.72 11.49 -21.00
C SER A 14 -20.82 12.36 -20.39
N LEU A 15 -20.51 13.12 -19.32
CA LEU A 15 -21.39 14.15 -18.76
C LEU A 15 -21.62 15.34 -19.71
N GLU A 16 -20.95 15.41 -20.86
CA GLU A 16 -21.25 16.39 -21.92
C GLU A 16 -22.60 16.13 -22.58
N HIS A 17 -23.12 14.89 -22.48
CA HIS A 17 -24.47 14.58 -22.90
C HIS A 17 -25.48 14.93 -21.79
N PRO A 18 -26.69 15.41 -22.14
CA PRO A 18 -27.70 15.73 -21.14
C PRO A 18 -28.04 14.48 -20.33
N LEU A 19 -27.82 14.57 -19.02
CA LEU A 19 -28.20 13.56 -18.05
C LEU A 19 -29.71 13.37 -18.05
N THR A 20 -30.16 12.13 -17.90
CA THR A 20 -31.56 11.90 -17.50
C THR A 20 -31.77 12.38 -16.05
N GLU A 21 -33.04 12.56 -15.67
CA GLU A 21 -33.39 12.89 -14.28
C GLU A 21 -32.88 11.81 -13.31
N ASP A 22 -33.03 10.53 -13.69
CA ASP A 22 -32.53 9.39 -12.92
C ASP A 22 -31.00 9.40 -12.77
N GLU A 23 -30.26 9.64 -13.85
CA GLU A 23 -28.80 9.71 -13.80
C GLU A 23 -28.34 10.85 -12.89
N SER A 24 -29.02 12.00 -12.93
CA SER A 24 -28.74 13.14 -12.04
C SER A 24 -28.95 12.78 -10.56
N ILE A 25 -30.00 12.01 -10.25
CA ILE A 25 -30.30 11.54 -8.90
C ILE A 25 -29.27 10.50 -8.42
N TRP A 26 -28.89 9.54 -9.26
CA TRP A 26 -27.92 8.51 -8.88
C TRP A 26 -26.53 9.10 -8.59
N LEU A 27 -26.13 10.11 -9.38
CA LEU A 27 -24.88 10.83 -9.18
C LEU A 27 -24.90 11.69 -7.90
N SER A 28 -25.99 12.43 -7.65
CA SER A 28 -26.08 13.27 -6.46
C SER A 28 -26.09 12.45 -5.16
N LYS A 29 -26.66 11.25 -5.19
CA LYS A 29 -26.65 10.28 -4.08
C LYS A 29 -25.38 9.42 -4.02
N LYS A 30 -24.40 9.64 -4.90
CA LYS A 30 -23.13 8.87 -4.99
C LYS A 30 -23.31 7.36 -5.19
N ILE A 31 -24.47 6.92 -5.67
CA ILE A 31 -24.74 5.51 -6.01
C ILE A 31 -24.07 5.17 -7.34
N LEU A 32 -24.04 6.14 -8.26
CA LEU A 32 -23.30 6.05 -9.51
C LEU A 32 -22.00 6.82 -9.36
N CYS A 33 -20.87 6.18 -9.64
CA CYS A 33 -19.55 6.80 -9.56
C CYS A 33 -19.22 7.56 -10.84
N THR A 34 -18.60 8.74 -10.69
CA THR A 34 -18.03 9.51 -11.79
C THR A 34 -16.53 9.69 -11.64
N ILE A 35 -15.83 9.61 -12.76
CA ILE A 35 -14.43 9.99 -12.88
C ILE A 35 -14.41 11.37 -13.55
N LEU A 36 -13.80 12.35 -12.86
CA LEU A 36 -13.58 13.67 -13.41
C LEU A 36 -12.29 13.63 -14.25
N GLY A 37 -12.43 13.61 -15.57
CA GLY A 37 -11.33 13.70 -16.52
C GLY A 37 -10.90 15.15 -16.77
N THR A 38 -10.01 15.33 -17.74
CA THR A 38 -9.50 16.68 -18.09
C THR A 38 -10.48 17.44 -18.95
N ASP A 39 -11.12 16.73 -19.89
CA ASP A 39 -12.03 17.33 -20.88
C ASP A 39 -13.50 17.01 -20.56
N ARG A 40 -13.77 15.85 -19.98
CA ARG A 40 -15.13 15.39 -19.62
C ARG A 40 -15.13 14.56 -18.36
N ALA A 41 -16.32 14.31 -17.84
CA ALA A 41 -16.53 13.36 -16.76
C ALA A 41 -17.17 12.08 -17.29
N LEU A 42 -16.70 10.94 -16.79
CA LEU A 42 -17.06 9.61 -17.24
C LEU A 42 -17.81 8.83 -16.17
N TYR A 43 -18.79 8.03 -16.58
CA TYR A 43 -19.47 7.06 -15.72
C TYR A 43 -19.78 5.77 -16.49
N PRO A 44 -19.81 4.60 -15.82
CA PRO A 44 -19.83 3.31 -16.51
C PRO A 44 -21.26 2.93 -16.95
N VAL A 45 -21.41 2.56 -18.22
CA VAL A 45 -22.71 2.16 -18.79
C VAL A 45 -23.23 0.88 -18.14
N ALA A 46 -22.36 -0.02 -17.68
CA ALA A 46 -22.76 -1.25 -16.99
C ALA A 46 -23.58 -0.92 -15.73
N GLN A 47 -23.09 -0.02 -14.87
CA GLN A 47 -23.83 0.43 -13.69
C GLN A 47 -25.11 1.16 -14.05
N VAL A 48 -25.10 2.00 -15.10
CA VAL A 48 -26.31 2.69 -15.61
C VAL A 48 -27.37 1.69 -16.05
N LYS A 49 -27.00 0.61 -16.74
CA LYS A 49 -27.94 -0.43 -17.18
C LYS A 49 -28.59 -1.13 -16.00
N ILE A 50 -27.81 -1.52 -14.99
CA ILE A 50 -28.32 -2.17 -13.77
C ILE A 50 -29.25 -1.23 -13.02
N LEU A 51 -28.81 0.00 -12.76
CA LEU A 51 -29.63 1.02 -12.09
C LEU A 51 -30.93 1.30 -12.84
N SER A 52 -30.86 1.46 -14.17
CA SER A 52 -32.04 1.67 -15.00
C SER A 52 -33.02 0.50 -14.90
N ALA A 53 -32.53 -0.74 -14.94
CA ALA A 53 -33.36 -1.93 -14.80
C ALA A 53 -34.05 -1.97 -13.42
N LEU A 54 -33.28 -1.76 -12.34
CA LEU A 54 -33.79 -1.76 -10.97
C LEU A 54 -34.80 -0.62 -10.72
N THR A 55 -34.50 0.59 -11.17
CA THR A 55 -35.39 1.75 -11.01
C THR A 55 -36.68 1.58 -11.81
N ASN A 56 -36.59 1.12 -13.07
CA ASN A 56 -37.77 0.90 -13.89
C ASN A 56 -38.66 -0.21 -13.33
N TYR A 57 -38.07 -1.30 -12.84
CA TYR A 57 -38.83 -2.37 -12.21
C TYR A 57 -39.51 -1.89 -10.91
N ALA A 58 -38.79 -1.15 -10.05
CA ALA A 58 -39.35 -0.60 -8.83
C ALA A 58 -40.54 0.34 -9.06
N ARG A 59 -40.50 1.16 -10.12
CA ARG A 59 -41.62 2.02 -10.54
C ARG A 59 -42.90 1.24 -10.85
N THR A 60 -42.79 0.03 -11.39
CA THR A 60 -43.98 -0.81 -11.69
C THR A 60 -44.69 -1.31 -10.43
N LEU A 61 -44.00 -1.33 -9.30
CA LEU A 61 -44.47 -1.95 -8.07
C LEU A 61 -45.03 -0.93 -7.07
N ASN A 62 -44.80 0.36 -7.32
CA ASN A 62 -45.37 1.50 -6.58
C ASN A 62 -45.23 1.36 -5.06
N TYR A 63 -44.06 0.92 -4.60
CA TYR A 63 -43.79 0.76 -3.18
C TYR A 63 -43.84 2.10 -2.45
N LYS A 64 -44.40 2.11 -1.24
CA LYS A 64 -44.29 3.23 -0.30
C LYS A 64 -43.19 2.93 0.70
N ASN A 65 -42.31 3.89 0.94
CA ASN A 65 -41.30 3.81 1.98
C ASN A 65 -41.97 3.50 3.34
N PRO A 66 -41.57 2.44 4.06
CA PRO A 66 -42.14 2.08 5.36
C PRO A 66 -41.66 2.96 6.51
N HIS A 67 -40.80 3.97 6.27
CA HIS A 67 -40.10 4.70 7.34
C HIS A 67 -41.09 5.21 8.41
N PRO A 68 -40.98 4.76 9.69
CA PRO A 68 -41.99 5.02 10.72
C PRO A 68 -42.10 6.50 11.13
N THR A 69 -41.12 7.34 10.79
CA THR A 69 -41.17 8.79 11.05
C THR A 69 -41.48 9.65 9.82
N SER A 70 -41.59 9.06 8.63
CA SER A 70 -41.93 9.81 7.41
C SER A 70 -43.40 9.55 7.09
N LEU A 71 -44.31 10.29 7.73
CA LEU A 71 -45.75 10.24 7.46
C LEU A 71 -46.09 10.56 5.99
N PHE A 72 -45.15 11.15 5.26
CA PHE A 72 -45.23 11.46 3.84
C PHE A 72 -44.00 10.86 3.12
N PRO A 73 -44.17 10.21 1.97
CA PRO A 73 -43.04 9.84 1.11
C PRO A 73 -42.19 11.08 0.82
N SER A 74 -40.87 10.98 0.98
CA SER A 74 -39.97 12.05 0.55
C SER A 74 -39.86 12.02 -0.97
N THR A 75 -39.85 13.17 -1.62
CA THR A 75 -39.50 13.28 -3.05
C THR A 75 -38.06 12.85 -3.34
N GLU A 76 -37.26 12.65 -2.30
CA GLU A 76 -35.86 12.20 -2.39
C GLU A 76 -35.68 10.68 -2.25
N ASP A 77 -36.76 9.92 -2.06
CA ASP A 77 -36.70 8.46 -1.97
C ASP A 77 -36.41 7.85 -3.35
N LEU A 78 -35.41 6.98 -3.41
CA LEU A 78 -35.02 6.25 -4.62
C LEU A 78 -35.35 4.77 -4.47
N PRO A 79 -36.48 4.30 -5.03
CA PRO A 79 -36.83 2.90 -5.01
C PRO A 79 -36.01 2.13 -6.07
N LEU A 80 -35.48 0.97 -5.69
CA LEU A 80 -34.69 0.07 -6.52
C LEU A 80 -35.17 -1.38 -6.36
N GLY A 81 -35.34 -2.08 -7.47
CA GLY A 81 -35.66 -3.49 -7.48
C GLY A 81 -37.04 -3.84 -6.92
N THR A 82 -37.18 -5.05 -6.41
CA THR A 82 -38.39 -5.71 -5.86
C THR A 82 -38.84 -5.20 -4.49
N GLY A 83 -38.12 -4.27 -3.86
CA GLY A 83 -38.48 -3.81 -2.52
C GLY A 83 -37.31 -3.25 -1.73
N THR A 84 -36.45 -2.46 -2.38
CA THR A 84 -35.42 -1.66 -1.72
C THR A 84 -35.70 -0.18 -1.96
N VAL A 85 -35.53 0.64 -0.94
CA VAL A 85 -35.68 2.09 -1.00
C VAL A 85 -34.45 2.71 -0.36
N ILE A 86 -33.85 3.66 -1.07
CA ILE A 86 -32.74 4.48 -0.57
C ILE A 86 -33.28 5.86 -0.23
N SER A 87 -33.09 6.29 1.01
CA SER A 87 -33.54 7.61 1.50
C SER A 87 -32.40 8.36 2.18
N ALA A 88 -32.56 9.68 2.35
CA ALA A 88 -31.68 10.43 3.23
C ALA A 88 -31.86 9.92 4.68
N GLY A 89 -30.76 9.67 5.38
CA GLY A 89 -30.79 9.26 6.77
C GLY A 89 -31.16 10.40 7.71
N LEU A 90 -31.63 10.07 8.91
CA LEU A 90 -31.98 11.05 9.96
C LEU A 90 -30.75 11.68 10.64
N ALA A 91 -29.56 11.13 10.44
CA ALA A 91 -28.31 11.71 10.90
C ALA A 91 -27.92 12.84 9.94
N GLY A 92 -27.59 14.03 10.47
CA GLY A 92 -27.16 15.17 9.65
C GLY A 92 -25.94 14.86 8.79
N GLU A 93 -25.67 15.72 7.79
CA GLU A 93 -24.56 15.60 6.83
C GLU A 93 -23.17 15.37 7.48
N ASP A 94 -23.03 15.64 8.78
CA ASP A 94 -21.79 15.49 9.57
C ASP A 94 -21.39 14.03 9.91
N VAL A 95 -22.13 13.01 9.45
CA VAL A 95 -21.81 11.57 9.67
C VAL A 95 -21.44 10.86 8.36
N GLU A 96 -20.61 11.48 7.51
CA GLU A 96 -19.92 10.73 6.45
C GLU A 96 -18.78 9.90 7.07
N VAL A 97 -19.01 8.60 7.19
CA VAL A 97 -17.93 7.64 7.50
C VAL A 97 -17.10 7.48 6.23
N GLU A 98 -15.83 7.91 6.31
CA GLU A 98 -14.86 7.81 5.22
C GLU A 98 -14.85 6.37 4.66
N GLY A 99 -15.18 6.19 3.38
CA GLY A 99 -15.20 4.87 2.71
C GLY A 99 -16.56 4.22 2.46
N ASP A 100 -17.62 4.59 3.18
CA ASP A 100 -18.95 4.00 2.98
C ASP A 100 -19.54 4.27 1.57
N GLU A 101 -18.99 5.25 0.84
CA GLU A 101 -19.31 5.54 -0.56
C GLU A 101 -19.17 4.30 -1.45
N VAL A 102 -18.16 3.44 -1.21
CA VAL A 102 -17.97 2.21 -2.00
C VAL A 102 -19.12 1.22 -1.79
N PHE A 103 -19.69 1.14 -0.59
CA PHE A 103 -20.85 0.28 -0.35
C PHE A 103 -22.09 0.77 -1.09
N LEU A 104 -22.28 2.08 -1.18
CA LEU A 104 -23.36 2.67 -1.97
C LEU A 104 -23.20 2.38 -3.46
N GLN A 105 -21.98 2.44 -3.97
CA GLN A 105 -21.65 2.13 -5.37
C GLN A 105 -21.76 0.63 -5.69
N LEU A 106 -21.56 -0.25 -4.71
CA LEU A 106 -21.76 -1.70 -4.85
C LEU A 106 -23.23 -2.13 -4.68
N LEU A 107 -24.06 -1.29 -4.07
CA LEU A 107 -25.44 -1.61 -3.72
C LEU A 107 -26.30 -2.08 -4.92
N PRO A 108 -26.22 -1.48 -6.13
CA PRO A 108 -26.99 -1.97 -7.28
C PRO A 108 -26.68 -3.42 -7.63
N HIS A 109 -25.39 -3.81 -7.56
CA HIS A 109 -24.96 -5.19 -7.80
C HIS A 109 -25.48 -6.13 -6.71
N TRP A 110 -25.44 -5.71 -5.44
CA TRP A 110 -25.95 -6.54 -4.35
C TRP A 110 -27.47 -6.73 -4.41
N ILE A 111 -28.23 -5.72 -4.83
CA ILE A 111 -29.68 -5.85 -5.06
C ILE A 111 -29.94 -6.87 -6.17
N GLU A 112 -29.27 -6.72 -7.31
CA GLU A 112 -29.44 -7.62 -8.46
C GLU A 112 -29.08 -9.08 -8.11
N GLN A 113 -27.99 -9.29 -7.37
CA GLN A 113 -27.57 -10.61 -6.89
C GLN A 113 -28.58 -11.21 -5.90
N ALA A 114 -29.10 -10.41 -4.96
CA ALA A 114 -30.10 -10.86 -4.01
C ALA A 114 -31.43 -11.24 -4.70
N GLU A 115 -31.82 -10.52 -5.74
CA GLU A 115 -33.01 -10.83 -6.55
C GLU A 115 -32.84 -12.12 -7.37
N LYS A 116 -31.65 -12.37 -7.92
CA LYS A 116 -31.36 -13.62 -8.65
C LYS A 116 -31.34 -14.85 -7.73
N ASN A 117 -30.88 -14.69 -6.49
CA ASN A 117 -30.69 -15.78 -5.53
C ASN A 117 -31.93 -16.06 -4.66
N SER A 118 -32.93 -15.18 -4.65
CA SER A 118 -34.09 -15.30 -3.75
C SER A 118 -35.34 -15.81 -4.48
N SER A 119 -35.92 -16.89 -3.97
CA SER A 119 -37.33 -17.23 -4.15
C SER A 119 -38.26 -16.60 -3.11
N ASP A 120 -37.69 -15.97 -2.06
CA ASP A 120 -38.38 -15.46 -0.87
C ASP A 120 -38.35 -13.92 -0.85
N PHE A 121 -39.27 -13.27 -1.56
CA PHE A 121 -39.62 -11.86 -1.31
C PHE A 121 -40.70 -11.68 -0.23
N GLU A 122 -41.05 -12.75 0.47
CA GLU A 122 -42.16 -12.81 1.44
C GLU A 122 -41.73 -12.50 2.88
N SER A 123 -40.99 -11.40 3.08
CA SER A 123 -40.87 -10.79 4.40
C SER A 123 -41.89 -9.66 4.49
N ASP A 124 -42.95 -9.83 5.28
CA ASP A 124 -43.90 -8.75 5.59
C ASP A 124 -43.22 -7.59 6.36
N SER A 125 -42.03 -7.82 6.93
CA SER A 125 -41.25 -6.80 7.63
C SER A 125 -40.10 -6.25 6.79
N TRP A 126 -40.06 -4.93 6.70
CA TRP A 126 -38.92 -4.18 6.17
C TRP A 126 -37.78 -4.15 7.19
N GLN A 127 -36.56 -4.16 6.69
CA GLN A 127 -35.33 -4.02 7.48
C GLN A 127 -34.55 -2.81 6.98
N GLN A 128 -33.71 -2.26 7.85
CA GLN A 128 -32.99 -1.02 7.62
C GLN A 128 -31.51 -1.17 7.97
N GLU A 129 -30.65 -0.54 7.19
CA GLU A 129 -29.23 -0.31 7.48
C GLU A 129 -28.80 1.09 7.04
N LEU A 130 -27.82 1.66 7.74
CA LEU A 130 -27.21 2.95 7.40
C LEU A 130 -25.86 2.74 6.68
N LEU A 131 -25.61 3.53 5.64
CA LEU A 131 -24.35 3.66 4.90
C LEU A 131 -23.97 5.15 4.86
N GLY A 132 -23.13 5.59 5.79
CA GLY A 132 -22.93 7.01 6.07
C GLY A 132 -24.24 7.75 6.40
N ALA A 133 -24.50 8.85 5.69
CA ALA A 133 -25.74 9.63 5.80
C ALA A 133 -26.92 9.05 4.99
N ILE A 134 -26.74 7.92 4.31
CA ILE A 134 -27.78 7.29 3.50
C ILE A 134 -28.39 6.11 4.24
N GLU A 135 -29.71 6.01 4.16
CA GLU A 135 -30.46 4.89 4.69
C GLU A 135 -30.90 3.94 3.57
N VAL A 136 -30.64 2.65 3.77
CA VAL A 136 -31.10 1.58 2.89
C VAL A 136 -32.14 0.76 3.63
N THR A 137 -33.37 0.79 3.13
CA THR A 137 -34.49 0.03 3.67
C THR A 137 -34.97 -0.99 2.65
N THR A 138 -35.04 -2.27 3.03
CA THR A 138 -35.35 -3.35 2.09
C THR A 138 -36.16 -4.48 2.71
N LYS A 139 -36.95 -5.18 1.89
CA LYS A 139 -37.61 -6.44 2.24
C LYS A 139 -36.69 -7.66 2.09
N SER A 140 -35.56 -7.51 1.40
CA SER A 140 -34.62 -8.61 1.17
C SER A 140 -33.74 -8.87 2.39
N LYS A 141 -33.96 -10.02 3.03
CA LYS A 141 -33.11 -10.49 4.15
C LYS A 141 -31.67 -10.74 3.70
N GLU A 142 -31.49 -11.24 2.48
CA GLU A 142 -30.16 -11.53 1.93
C GLU A 142 -29.36 -10.25 1.67
N LEU A 143 -30.02 -9.20 1.15
CA LEU A 143 -29.37 -7.90 0.92
C LEU A 143 -28.87 -7.29 2.24
N ILE A 144 -29.71 -7.27 3.28
CA ILE A 144 -29.29 -6.75 4.60
C ILE A 144 -28.15 -7.56 5.19
N LYS A 145 -28.20 -8.88 5.06
CA LYS A 145 -27.12 -9.77 5.50
C LYS A 145 -25.81 -9.45 4.77
N ARG A 146 -25.86 -9.24 3.44
CA ARG A 146 -24.70 -8.83 2.62
C ARG A 146 -24.12 -7.49 3.05
N ILE A 147 -24.96 -6.49 3.30
CA ILE A 147 -24.55 -5.15 3.76
C ILE A 147 -23.89 -5.23 5.14
N ARG A 148 -24.52 -5.91 6.12
CA ARG A 148 -23.97 -6.09 7.47
C ARG A 148 -22.64 -6.82 7.46
N LEU A 149 -22.51 -7.84 6.62
CA LEU A 149 -21.27 -8.59 6.46
C LEU A 149 -20.14 -7.71 5.91
N ALA A 150 -20.41 -6.88 4.89
CA ALA A 150 -19.45 -5.94 4.32
C ALA A 150 -18.93 -4.97 5.39
N LYS A 151 -19.85 -4.32 6.12
CA LYS A 151 -19.53 -3.37 7.19
C LYS A 151 -18.72 -4.02 8.30
N SER A 152 -19.09 -5.25 8.69
CA SER A 152 -18.37 -5.99 9.73
C SER A 152 -16.94 -6.31 9.32
N ARG A 153 -16.72 -6.80 8.08
CA ARG A 153 -15.38 -7.11 7.56
C ARG A 153 -14.49 -5.87 7.51
N VAL A 154 -15.00 -4.77 6.95
CA VAL A 154 -14.25 -3.51 6.86
C VAL A 154 -13.91 -2.97 8.25
N SER A 155 -14.89 -2.96 9.18
CA SER A 155 -14.67 -2.51 10.55
C SER A 155 -13.64 -3.36 11.30
N LEU A 156 -13.69 -4.69 11.18
CA LEU A 156 -12.71 -5.59 11.78
C LEU A 156 -11.30 -5.37 11.19
N SER A 157 -11.20 -5.10 9.89
CA SER A 157 -9.91 -4.81 9.26
C SER A 157 -9.32 -3.47 9.74
N LEU A 158 -10.13 -2.40 9.76
CA LEU A 158 -9.68 -1.06 10.15
C LEU A 158 -9.43 -0.89 11.66
N SER A 159 -10.19 -1.61 12.50
CA SER A 159 -10.07 -1.53 13.97
C SER A 159 -8.85 -2.27 14.54
N SER A 160 -8.17 -3.09 13.73
CA SER A 160 -6.97 -3.80 14.17
C SER A 160 -5.77 -2.82 14.32
N ARG A 161 -5.71 -2.14 15.48
CA ARG A 161 -4.64 -1.17 15.81
C ARG A 161 -3.25 -1.82 15.91
N VAL A 162 -3.19 -3.10 16.32
CA VAL A 162 -1.96 -3.91 16.37
C VAL A 162 -1.39 -4.08 14.96
N THR A 163 -2.28 -4.28 13.99
CA THR A 163 -2.02 -4.41 12.56
C THR A 163 -1.41 -3.14 11.96
N GLN A 164 -1.85 -1.93 12.34
CA GLN A 164 -1.20 -0.69 11.87
C GLN A 164 0.20 -0.46 12.47
N PHE A 165 0.41 -0.91 13.71
CA PHE A 165 1.70 -0.78 14.40
C PHE A 165 2.72 -1.79 13.90
N SER A 166 2.40 -3.08 13.82
CA SER A 166 3.34 -4.17 13.46
C SER A 166 3.81 -4.13 11.99
N ARG A 167 2.93 -3.70 11.07
CA ARG A 167 3.08 -3.82 9.61
C ARG A 167 3.75 -2.64 8.90
N SER A 168 3.98 -1.52 9.59
CA SER A 168 4.41 -0.30 8.93
C SER A 168 5.94 -0.14 8.96
N ALA A 169 6.61 -0.61 7.91
CA ALA A 169 7.61 0.28 7.33
C ALA A 169 6.86 1.56 6.91
N HIS A 170 7.39 2.74 7.22
CA HIS A 170 6.75 4.00 6.82
C HIS A 170 6.81 4.13 5.30
N TYR A 171 5.81 3.56 4.64
CA TYR A 171 5.69 3.51 3.20
C TYR A 171 4.66 4.52 2.73
N MET A 172 5.09 5.44 1.88
CA MET A 172 4.27 6.52 1.38
C MET A 172 3.31 5.96 0.33
N GLY A 173 2.05 6.39 0.38
CA GLY A 173 1.02 5.91 -0.54
C GLY A 173 0.40 4.56 -0.18
N SER A 174 0.67 4.02 1.02
CA SER A 174 0.06 2.76 1.48
C SER A 174 -1.47 2.79 1.39
N LYS A 175 -2.03 1.72 0.81
CA LYS A 175 -3.47 1.52 0.63
C LYS A 175 -4.15 0.78 1.80
N ALA A 176 -3.54 0.78 2.98
CA ALA A 176 -4.10 0.11 4.16
C ALA A 176 -5.53 0.56 4.51
N PHE A 177 -5.86 1.85 4.28
CA PHE A 177 -7.21 2.36 4.45
C PHE A 177 -8.17 1.90 3.35
N LEU A 178 -7.74 1.93 2.07
CA LEU A 178 -8.58 1.60 0.93
C LEU A 178 -8.79 0.08 0.78
N GLY A 179 -7.81 -0.73 1.18
CA GLY A 179 -7.78 -2.16 0.94
C GLY A 179 -9.02 -2.94 1.40
N PRO A 180 -9.63 -2.68 2.57
CA PRO A 180 -10.86 -3.36 2.97
C PRO A 180 -12.03 -3.10 2.01
N TYR A 181 -12.10 -1.92 1.40
CA TYR A 181 -13.11 -1.59 0.40
C TYR A 181 -12.79 -2.25 -0.96
N LEU A 182 -11.52 -2.33 -1.35
CA LEU A 182 -11.10 -3.11 -2.52
C LEU A 182 -11.46 -4.60 -2.36
N SER A 183 -11.32 -5.14 -1.16
CA SER A 183 -11.76 -6.50 -0.82
C SER A 183 -13.26 -6.69 -1.02
N GLU A 184 -14.08 -5.68 -0.71
CA GLU A 184 -15.53 -5.75 -0.91
C GLU A 184 -15.95 -5.62 -2.37
N ILE A 185 -15.20 -4.85 -3.17
CA ILE A 185 -15.31 -4.88 -4.64
C ILE A 185 -15.00 -6.30 -5.12
N MET A 186 -13.87 -6.87 -4.71
CA MET A 186 -13.46 -8.23 -5.09
C MET A 186 -14.52 -9.29 -4.72
N HIS A 187 -15.05 -9.27 -3.49
CA HIS A 187 -16.12 -10.19 -3.07
C HIS A 187 -17.40 -10.08 -3.89
N THR A 188 -17.66 -8.94 -4.51
CA THR A 188 -18.88 -8.71 -5.30
C THR A 188 -18.79 -9.35 -6.68
N PHE A 189 -17.59 -9.42 -7.25
CA PHE A 189 -17.39 -9.86 -8.65
C PHE A 189 -16.65 -11.20 -8.79
N PHE A 190 -15.95 -11.66 -7.75
CA PHE A 190 -15.06 -12.80 -7.85
C PHE A 190 -15.38 -13.88 -6.82
N SER A 191 -15.14 -15.13 -7.24
CA SER A 191 -15.26 -16.30 -6.39
C SER A 191 -14.09 -16.40 -5.39
N PRO A 192 -14.23 -17.11 -4.26
CA PRO A 192 -13.11 -17.38 -3.34
C PRO A 192 -11.93 -18.16 -3.97
N GLU A 193 -12.15 -18.86 -5.08
CA GLU A 193 -11.13 -19.63 -5.81
C GLU A 193 -10.21 -18.76 -6.67
N THR A 194 -10.65 -17.53 -6.96
CA THR A 194 -9.92 -16.52 -7.75
C THR A 194 -8.52 -16.31 -7.18
N ILE A 195 -7.53 -16.27 -8.06
CA ILE A 195 -6.15 -15.90 -7.73
C ILE A 195 -6.01 -14.39 -7.85
N VAL A 196 -5.42 -13.78 -6.82
CA VAL A 196 -5.10 -12.35 -6.84
C VAL A 196 -3.62 -12.17 -7.12
N LEU A 197 -3.31 -11.41 -8.16
CA LEU A 197 -1.94 -11.02 -8.50
C LEU A 197 -1.76 -9.51 -8.25
N ASP A 198 -1.07 -9.17 -7.16
CA ASP A 198 -0.74 -7.80 -6.78
C ASP A 198 0.54 -7.34 -7.49
N LEU A 199 0.38 -6.55 -8.55
CA LEU A 199 1.48 -5.96 -9.29
C LEU A 199 1.81 -4.58 -8.71
N MET A 200 3.10 -4.39 -8.38
CA MET A 200 3.62 -3.19 -7.72
C MET A 200 3.15 -3.09 -6.27
N CYS A 201 3.31 -4.18 -5.52
CA CYS A 201 2.71 -4.37 -4.20
C CYS A 201 3.20 -3.35 -3.15
N GLY A 202 4.33 -2.68 -3.37
CA GLY A 202 4.79 -1.56 -2.56
C GLY A 202 4.89 -1.89 -1.06
N SER A 203 3.95 -1.37 -0.25
CA SER A 203 3.89 -1.63 1.19
C SER A 203 3.36 -3.03 1.56
N GLY A 204 2.72 -3.73 0.62
CA GLY A 204 2.10 -5.03 0.85
C GLY A 204 0.73 -5.01 1.54
N ALA A 205 0.23 -3.82 1.92
CA ALA A 205 -1.00 -3.69 2.68
C ALA A 205 -2.21 -4.32 1.98
N THR A 206 -2.36 -4.09 0.67
CA THR A 206 -3.46 -4.67 -0.11
C THR A 206 -3.27 -6.17 -0.30
N SER A 207 -2.05 -6.64 -0.56
CA SER A 207 -1.75 -8.08 -0.65
C SER A 207 -2.15 -8.81 0.64
N GLY A 208 -1.83 -8.23 1.80
CA GLY A 208 -2.21 -8.74 3.11
C GLY A 208 -3.72 -8.83 3.30
N ILE A 209 -4.47 -7.82 2.85
CA ILE A 209 -5.93 -7.83 2.94
C ILE A 209 -6.53 -8.92 2.04
N PHE A 210 -6.07 -9.02 0.79
CA PHE A 210 -6.55 -10.07 -0.12
C PHE A 210 -6.22 -11.48 0.38
N SER A 211 -5.04 -11.68 0.99
CA SER A 211 -4.62 -13.00 1.51
C SER A 211 -5.50 -13.56 2.64
N ARG A 212 -6.39 -12.76 3.22
CA ARG A 212 -7.40 -13.25 4.18
C ARG A 212 -8.45 -14.14 3.52
N GLU A 213 -8.71 -13.93 2.23
CA GLU A 213 -9.86 -14.52 1.54
C GLU A 213 -9.47 -15.22 0.21
N TRP A 214 -8.38 -14.81 -0.44
CA TRP A 214 -7.91 -15.35 -1.72
C TRP A 214 -6.45 -15.81 -1.69
N ARG A 215 -6.09 -16.70 -2.63
CA ARG A 215 -4.69 -17.04 -2.92
C ARG A 215 -4.03 -15.82 -3.55
N THR A 216 -3.05 -15.24 -2.87
CA THR A 216 -2.44 -13.95 -3.27
C THR A 216 -0.97 -14.10 -3.61
N TYR A 217 -0.59 -13.58 -4.77
CA TYR A 217 0.78 -13.46 -5.24
C TYR A 217 1.14 -11.98 -5.35
N ALA A 218 2.33 -11.60 -4.90
CA ALA A 218 2.77 -10.21 -4.89
C ALA A 218 4.08 -10.03 -5.64
N SER A 219 4.16 -8.98 -6.46
CA SER A 219 5.35 -8.63 -7.23
C SER A 219 5.68 -7.16 -7.08
N ASP A 220 6.98 -6.88 -6.98
CA ASP A 220 7.50 -5.52 -7.11
C ASP A 220 8.86 -5.53 -7.82
N ALA A 221 9.23 -4.40 -8.41
CA ALA A 221 10.57 -4.20 -8.97
C ALA A 221 11.65 -4.12 -7.87
N GLN A 222 11.27 -3.73 -6.65
CA GLN A 222 12.14 -3.64 -5.49
C GLN A 222 11.95 -4.85 -4.58
N LYS A 223 13.04 -5.52 -4.19
CA LYS A 223 12.96 -6.75 -3.41
C LYS A 223 12.38 -6.52 -2.02
N PHE A 224 12.70 -5.38 -1.39
CA PHE A 224 12.18 -5.10 -0.05
C PHE A 224 10.65 -5.03 -0.02
N SER A 225 10.00 -4.55 -1.09
CA SER A 225 8.55 -4.48 -1.20
C SER A 225 7.90 -5.88 -1.25
N THR A 226 8.54 -6.85 -1.90
CA THR A 226 8.04 -8.24 -1.88
C THR A 226 8.17 -8.89 -0.49
N HIS A 227 9.23 -8.59 0.27
CA HIS A 227 9.33 -9.02 1.67
C HIS A 227 8.27 -8.35 2.55
N LEU A 228 8.03 -7.05 2.35
CA LEU A 228 6.95 -6.35 3.04
C LEU A 228 5.59 -6.95 2.72
N ALA A 229 5.30 -7.33 1.48
CA ALA A 229 4.05 -8.00 1.11
C ALA A 229 3.92 -9.39 1.72
N MET A 230 4.98 -10.20 1.68
CA MET A 230 5.00 -11.54 2.25
C MET A 230 4.60 -11.54 3.73
N VAL A 231 5.18 -10.65 4.54
CA VAL A 231 4.93 -10.63 5.99
C VAL A 231 3.52 -10.15 6.38
N GLN A 232 2.72 -9.72 5.41
CA GLN A 232 1.35 -9.27 5.65
C GLN A 232 0.34 -10.42 5.62
N GLY A 233 0.75 -11.57 5.06
CA GLY A 233 -0.07 -12.76 4.87
C GLY A 233 0.03 -13.78 6.00
N GLY A 234 -0.58 -14.94 5.77
CA GLY A 234 -0.43 -16.13 6.60
C GLY A 234 0.92 -16.83 6.42
N GLY A 235 1.20 -17.83 7.25
CA GLY A 235 2.35 -18.73 7.06
C GLY A 235 3.48 -18.64 8.09
N LEU A 236 3.33 -17.86 9.16
CA LEU A 236 4.22 -17.90 10.33
C LEU A 236 3.41 -18.01 11.64
N GLY A 237 3.71 -19.02 12.45
CA GLY A 237 3.08 -19.19 13.76
C GLY A 237 3.64 -18.23 14.82
N ALA A 238 2.85 -17.88 15.84
CA ALA A 238 3.28 -17.00 16.93
C ALA A 238 4.48 -17.55 17.73
N ASP A 239 4.41 -18.83 18.11
CA ASP A 239 5.49 -19.49 18.87
C ASP A 239 6.75 -19.65 18.01
N GLU A 240 6.57 -19.98 16.73
CA GLU A 240 7.65 -20.08 15.74
C GLU A 240 8.36 -18.73 15.57
N ALA A 241 7.60 -17.64 15.41
CA ALA A 241 8.14 -16.29 15.31
C ALA A 241 8.98 -15.91 16.54
N THR A 242 8.52 -16.29 17.73
CA THR A 242 9.26 -16.05 18.98
C THR A 242 10.58 -16.81 19.01
N GLY A 243 10.56 -18.11 18.66
CA GLY A 243 11.78 -18.93 18.59
C GLY A 243 12.80 -18.44 17.56
N ILE A 244 12.32 -17.98 16.39
CA ILE A 244 13.19 -17.35 15.37
C ILE A 244 13.79 -16.07 15.94
N ALA A 245 12.99 -15.21 16.56
CA ALA A 245 13.47 -13.94 17.12
C ALA A 245 14.57 -14.16 18.17
N GLU A 246 14.36 -15.09 19.10
CA GLU A 246 15.36 -15.44 20.13
C GLU A 246 16.66 -15.97 19.52
N THR A 247 16.55 -16.87 18.53
CA THR A 247 17.70 -17.45 17.84
C THR A 247 18.49 -16.37 17.10
N VAL A 248 17.81 -15.51 16.33
CA VAL A 248 18.44 -14.41 15.61
C VAL A 248 19.14 -13.46 16.57
N LEU A 249 18.51 -13.10 17.70
CA LEU A 249 19.12 -12.24 18.70
C LEU A 249 20.36 -12.87 19.36
N SER A 250 20.36 -14.19 19.58
CA SER A 250 21.53 -14.89 20.12
C SER A 250 22.72 -14.80 19.15
N VAL A 251 22.51 -15.16 17.88
CA VAL A 251 23.55 -15.13 16.85
C VAL A 251 24.01 -13.70 16.56
N ALA A 252 23.08 -12.73 16.57
CA ALA A 252 23.42 -11.33 16.37
C ALA A 252 24.32 -10.79 17.49
N ARG A 253 24.13 -11.22 18.74
CA ARG A 253 25.03 -10.84 19.85
C ARG A 253 26.44 -11.39 19.64
N GLU A 254 26.57 -12.64 19.21
CA GLU A 254 27.87 -13.24 18.91
C GLU A 254 28.59 -12.48 17.79
N HIS A 255 27.86 -12.11 16.74
CA HIS A 255 28.40 -11.28 15.66
C HIS A 255 28.78 -9.88 16.13
N TYR A 256 27.96 -9.25 16.97
CA TYR A 256 28.19 -7.90 17.49
C TYR A 256 29.52 -7.80 18.25
N GLU A 257 29.92 -8.86 18.95
CA GLU A 257 31.24 -8.94 19.61
C GLU A 257 32.43 -8.96 18.64
N LEU A 258 32.18 -9.28 17.37
CA LEU A 258 33.21 -9.37 16.33
C LEU A 258 33.31 -8.10 15.48
N VAL A 259 32.43 -7.12 15.73
CA VAL A 259 32.50 -5.79 15.11
C VAL A 259 33.87 -5.15 15.41
N PRO A 260 34.52 -4.50 14.41
CA PRO A 260 35.83 -3.88 14.59
C PRO A 260 35.92 -2.95 15.80
N GLU A 261 37.06 -2.99 16.49
CA GLU A 261 37.34 -2.20 17.70
C GLU A 261 37.14 -0.69 17.48
N TYR A 262 37.44 -0.20 16.28
CA TYR A 262 37.15 1.18 15.90
C TYR A 262 35.66 1.51 16.10
N ILE A 263 34.76 0.68 15.55
CA ILE A 263 33.31 0.90 15.65
C ILE A 263 32.85 0.79 17.09
N LYS A 264 33.37 -0.16 17.88
CA LYS A 264 33.06 -0.27 19.33
C LYS A 264 33.38 1.01 20.08
N ASN A 265 34.58 1.58 19.87
CA ASN A 265 34.95 2.87 20.45
C ASN A 265 34.00 4.01 20.01
N GLN A 266 33.53 4.01 18.77
CA GLN A 266 32.55 5.00 18.30
C GLN A 266 31.17 4.81 18.95
N ILE A 267 30.80 3.59 19.33
CA ILE A 267 29.56 3.28 20.05
C ILE A 267 29.64 3.80 21.49
N ASP A 268 30.78 3.62 22.16
CA ASP A 268 31.01 4.17 23.50
C ASP A 268 30.94 5.71 23.49
N LEU A 269 31.59 6.34 22.51
CA LEU A 269 31.48 7.79 22.30
C LEU A 269 30.04 8.25 22.03
N GLU A 270 29.29 7.51 21.22
CA GLU A 270 27.86 7.80 21.02
C GLU A 270 27.10 7.73 22.34
N SER A 271 27.33 6.72 23.16
CA SER A 271 26.69 6.57 24.48
C SER A 271 27.00 7.75 25.40
N ASP A 272 28.24 8.24 25.41
CA ASP A 272 28.62 9.42 26.18
C ASP A 272 27.86 10.67 25.71
N PHE A 273 27.72 10.88 24.39
CA PHE A 273 26.93 11.98 23.86
C PHE A 273 25.44 11.86 24.21
N LEU A 274 24.85 10.68 24.06
CA LEU A 274 23.42 10.45 24.32
C LEU A 274 23.05 10.54 25.81
N SER A 275 24.03 10.39 26.71
CA SER A 275 23.84 10.50 28.16
C SER A 275 24.23 11.87 28.73
N SER A 276 24.79 12.76 27.91
CA SER A 276 25.22 14.11 28.30
C SER A 276 24.08 15.13 28.23
N GLU A 277 24.22 16.23 28.99
CA GLU A 277 23.33 17.38 28.84
C GLU A 277 23.51 18.06 27.46
N LEU A 278 22.41 18.53 26.87
CA LEU A 278 22.40 19.20 25.56
C LEU A 278 22.96 20.64 25.62
N SER A 279 24.18 20.81 26.14
CA SER A 279 24.89 22.09 26.16
C SER A 279 25.44 22.46 24.78
N SER A 280 25.65 23.75 24.51
CA SER A 280 26.19 24.21 23.23
C SER A 280 27.59 23.64 22.93
N GLU A 281 28.41 23.42 23.96
CA GLU A 281 29.73 22.80 23.82
C GLU A 281 29.62 21.34 23.39
N MET A 282 28.78 20.56 24.08
CA MET A 282 28.52 19.16 23.75
C MET A 282 27.96 19.03 22.33
N LEU A 283 26.97 19.86 21.96
CA LEU A 283 26.39 19.84 20.61
C LEU A 283 27.43 20.17 19.52
N ALA A 284 28.38 21.05 19.82
CA ALA A 284 29.47 21.36 18.90
C ALA A 284 30.42 20.15 18.72
N ASP A 285 30.77 19.44 19.80
CA ASP A 285 31.57 18.20 19.73
C ASP A 285 30.81 17.08 19.01
N PHE A 286 29.55 16.89 19.35
CA PHE A 286 28.69 15.88 18.75
C PHE A 286 28.52 16.12 17.24
N GLY A 287 28.31 17.37 16.83
CA GLY A 287 28.25 17.76 15.42
C GLY A 287 29.55 17.46 14.68
N ARG A 288 30.71 17.80 15.27
CA ARG A 288 32.03 17.45 14.70
C ARG A 288 32.21 15.96 14.54
N TRP A 289 31.80 15.19 15.54
CA TRP A 289 31.89 13.73 15.54
C TRP A 289 31.00 13.10 14.44
N ILE A 290 29.75 13.54 14.32
CA ILE A 290 28.82 13.09 13.26
C ILE A 290 29.42 13.34 11.86
N VAL A 291 29.94 14.55 11.64
CA VAL A 291 30.48 14.96 10.33
C VAL A 291 31.79 14.24 10.02
N GLY A 292 32.65 14.01 11.02
CA GLY A 292 33.96 13.39 10.84
C GLY A 292 33.95 11.86 10.78
N TYR A 293 32.80 11.20 10.95
CA TYR A 293 32.72 9.73 10.97
C TYR A 293 33.14 9.11 9.62
N PRO A 294 34.08 8.14 9.58
CA PRO A 294 34.67 7.58 8.36
C PRO A 294 33.77 6.54 7.70
N ARG A 295 32.60 7.01 7.23
CA ARG A 295 31.71 6.25 6.36
C ARG A 295 32.09 6.45 4.89
N ILE A 296 31.73 5.49 4.07
CA ILE A 296 31.81 5.57 2.60
C ILE A 296 31.05 6.80 2.12
N ASN A 297 31.64 7.49 1.14
CA ASN A 297 31.07 8.70 0.53
C ASN A 297 30.86 9.85 1.55
N ASN A 298 31.81 9.99 2.49
CA ASN A 298 31.94 11.16 3.36
C ASN A 298 33.27 11.88 3.12
N ALA A 299 33.24 12.99 2.40
CA ALA A 299 34.43 13.78 2.08
C ALA A 299 35.05 14.52 3.28
N GLU A 300 34.28 14.71 4.35
CA GLU A 300 34.72 15.42 5.57
C GLU A 300 35.46 14.49 6.55
N ALA A 301 35.35 13.18 6.37
CA ALA A 301 36.05 12.22 7.21
C ALA A 301 37.52 12.09 6.83
N LYS A 302 38.36 11.82 7.83
CA LYS A 302 39.75 11.42 7.57
C LYS A 302 39.75 10.04 6.91
N PRO A 303 40.52 9.83 5.82
CA PRO A 303 40.71 8.52 5.24
C PRO A 303 41.27 7.54 6.28
N ASP A 304 40.81 6.31 6.23
CA ASP A 304 41.28 5.21 7.07
C ASP A 304 41.52 3.99 6.16
N GLU A 305 42.79 3.76 5.83
CA GLU A 305 43.21 2.69 4.90
C GLU A 305 42.78 1.30 5.38
N TYR A 306 42.70 1.08 6.70
CA TYR A 306 42.29 -0.20 7.26
C TYR A 306 40.79 -0.43 7.04
N LEU A 307 39.95 0.56 7.35
CA LEU A 307 38.51 0.48 7.12
C LEU A 307 38.17 0.39 5.63
N GLU A 308 38.90 1.11 4.78
CA GLU A 308 38.78 1.02 3.32
C GLU A 308 39.10 -0.39 2.81
N ALA A 309 40.21 -0.98 3.25
CA ALA A 309 40.58 -2.35 2.88
C ALA A 309 39.52 -3.39 3.32
N LEU A 310 38.93 -3.22 4.50
CA LEU A 310 37.84 -4.08 4.97
C LEU A 310 36.61 -3.99 4.06
N ILE A 311 36.26 -2.80 3.58
CA ILE A 311 35.13 -2.61 2.67
C ILE A 311 35.41 -3.13 1.28
N GLU A 312 36.60 -2.91 0.72
CA GLU A 312 36.96 -3.45 -0.59
C GLU A 312 36.92 -4.98 -0.62
N ALA A 313 37.36 -5.66 0.45
CA ALA A 313 37.22 -7.10 0.58
C ALA A 313 35.75 -7.55 0.53
N ARG A 314 34.83 -6.78 1.15
CA ARG A 314 33.38 -7.08 1.19
C ARG A 314 32.66 -6.74 -0.10
N LYS A 315 33.11 -5.74 -0.86
CA LYS A 315 32.61 -5.50 -2.23
C LYS A 315 32.86 -6.70 -3.15
N ILE A 316 33.97 -7.41 -2.96
CA ILE A 316 34.30 -8.63 -3.72
C ILE A 316 33.51 -9.83 -3.18
N ALA A 317 33.45 -9.98 -1.85
CA ALA A 317 32.76 -11.07 -1.18
C ALA A 317 31.85 -10.54 -0.07
N PRO A 318 30.58 -10.21 -0.35
CA PRO A 318 29.66 -9.60 0.61
C PRO A 318 29.42 -10.41 1.88
N ALA A 319 29.55 -11.74 1.80
CA ALA A 319 29.44 -12.64 2.94
C ALA A 319 30.69 -12.64 3.86
N THR A 320 31.69 -11.80 3.58
CA THR A 320 32.91 -11.72 4.40
C THR A 320 32.59 -11.22 5.81
N HIS A 321 32.90 -12.06 6.79
CA HIS A 321 32.68 -11.77 8.20
C HIS A 321 33.76 -10.82 8.77
N PRO A 322 33.41 -9.89 9.70
CA PRO A 322 32.07 -9.53 10.14
C PRO A 322 31.31 -8.68 9.11
N TYR A 323 29.99 -8.77 9.11
CA TYR A 323 29.08 -7.85 8.41
C TYR A 323 29.23 -6.43 8.96
N MET A 324 29.27 -5.42 8.09
CA MET A 324 29.51 -4.02 8.49
C MET A 324 29.04 -2.98 7.46
N LEU A 325 28.10 -3.34 6.59
CA LEU A 325 27.60 -2.44 5.54
C LEU A 325 26.96 -1.19 6.14
N PHE A 326 26.01 -1.34 7.06
CA PHE A 326 25.30 -0.22 7.66
C PHE A 326 26.23 0.65 8.51
N SER A 327 27.13 0.03 9.28
CA SER A 327 28.16 0.75 10.04
C SER A 327 29.02 1.63 9.13
N MET A 328 29.35 1.17 7.93
CA MET A 328 30.24 1.91 7.04
C MET A 328 29.53 2.80 6.01
N TYR A 329 28.21 2.67 5.82
CA TYR A 329 27.48 3.46 4.82
C TYR A 329 26.51 4.47 5.44
N TYR A 330 25.85 4.10 6.54
CA TYR A 330 24.67 4.81 7.03
C TYR A 330 24.73 5.23 8.52
N ALA A 331 25.76 4.77 9.26
CA ALA A 331 26.05 5.28 10.59
C ALA A 331 26.36 6.78 10.55
N ASN A 332 25.85 7.51 11.54
CA ASN A 332 25.88 8.97 11.61
C ASN A 332 25.18 9.71 10.46
N LEU A 333 24.50 8.99 9.55
CA LEU A 333 23.73 9.58 8.45
C LEU A 333 22.23 9.40 8.63
N PHE A 334 21.77 8.16 8.79
CA PHE A 334 20.36 7.81 9.05
C PHE A 334 20.18 7.04 10.36
N PHE A 335 21.26 6.48 10.90
CA PHE A 335 21.25 5.67 12.13
C PHE A 335 22.36 6.12 13.07
N GLY A 336 22.17 5.89 14.36
CA GLY A 336 23.29 5.90 15.30
C GLY A 336 24.31 4.81 14.97
N VAL A 337 25.54 4.95 15.48
CA VAL A 337 26.60 3.97 15.23
C VAL A 337 26.23 2.62 15.85
N ARG A 338 25.65 2.61 17.07
CA ARG A 338 25.13 1.40 17.71
C ARG A 338 24.05 0.74 16.86
N GLN A 339 23.07 1.52 16.41
CA GLN A 339 21.96 1.03 15.59
C GLN A 339 22.46 0.42 14.28
N ALA A 340 23.44 1.04 13.63
CA ALA A 340 24.02 0.52 12.40
C ALA A 340 24.72 -0.84 12.62
N ALA A 341 25.49 -1.00 13.70
CA ALA A 341 26.10 -2.27 14.08
C ALA A 341 25.06 -3.34 14.47
N GLU A 342 23.96 -2.95 15.13
CA GLU A 342 22.82 -3.86 15.38
C GLU A 342 22.21 -4.37 14.07
N ILE A 343 22.00 -3.49 13.07
CA ILE A 343 21.44 -3.87 11.76
C ILE A 343 22.33 -4.88 11.06
N ASP A 344 23.64 -4.63 11.01
CA ASP A 344 24.60 -5.54 10.38
C ASP A 344 24.61 -6.91 11.07
N SER A 345 24.54 -6.92 12.40
CA SER A 345 24.53 -8.16 13.19
C SER A 345 23.23 -8.95 13.05
N LEU A 346 22.08 -8.28 13.01
CA LEU A 346 20.79 -8.92 12.74
C LEU A 346 20.74 -9.47 11.32
N ARG A 347 21.23 -8.72 10.32
CA ARG A 347 21.31 -9.19 8.93
C ARG A 347 22.17 -10.44 8.82
N TYR A 348 23.34 -10.45 9.44
CA TYR A 348 24.22 -11.63 9.48
C TYR A 348 23.51 -12.84 10.10
N ALA A 349 22.87 -12.66 11.25
CA ALA A 349 22.14 -13.72 11.94
C ALA A 349 20.98 -14.28 11.10
N ILE A 350 20.25 -13.42 10.38
CA ILE A 350 19.20 -13.84 9.46
C ILE A 350 19.77 -14.67 8.30
N ASP A 351 20.94 -14.31 7.76
CA ASP A 351 21.62 -15.10 6.72
C ASP A 351 22.01 -16.51 7.19
N GLN A 352 22.11 -16.76 8.50
CA GLN A 352 22.41 -18.09 9.04
C GLN A 352 21.17 -19.01 9.09
N ILE A 353 19.96 -18.47 8.92
CA ILE A 353 18.72 -19.25 8.91
C ILE A 353 18.67 -20.13 7.65
N GLN A 354 18.53 -21.44 7.87
CA GLN A 354 18.52 -22.45 6.80
C GLN A 354 17.18 -22.49 6.05
N ASP A 355 16.06 -22.31 6.76
CA ASP A 355 14.74 -22.28 6.14
C ASP A 355 14.48 -20.93 5.45
N ASP A 356 14.23 -20.98 4.14
CA ASP A 356 14.06 -19.79 3.30
C ASP A 356 12.83 -18.96 3.69
N SER A 357 11.77 -19.60 4.18
CA SER A 357 10.55 -18.92 4.63
C SER A 357 10.82 -18.15 5.93
N GLN A 358 11.39 -18.82 6.94
CA GLN A 358 11.77 -18.21 8.21
C GLN A 358 12.76 -17.06 8.00
N ARG A 359 13.75 -17.26 7.11
CA ARG A 359 14.71 -16.22 6.72
C ARG A 359 14.02 -15.00 6.12
N SER A 360 13.03 -15.23 5.24
CA SER A 360 12.28 -14.15 4.59
C SER A 360 11.37 -13.39 5.56
N TRP A 361 10.73 -14.08 6.49
CA TRP A 361 9.95 -13.47 7.58
C TRP A 361 10.82 -12.62 8.50
N ALA A 362 11.97 -13.15 8.93
CA ALA A 362 12.91 -12.40 9.76
C ALA A 362 13.46 -11.17 9.01
N LEU A 363 13.76 -11.29 7.71
CA LEU A 363 14.18 -10.15 6.91
C LEU A 363 13.06 -9.11 6.77
N GLY A 364 11.81 -9.51 6.57
CA GLY A 364 10.66 -8.60 6.57
C GLY A 364 10.50 -7.84 7.89
N ALA A 365 10.65 -8.54 9.03
CA ALA A 365 10.65 -7.90 10.34
C ALA A 365 11.81 -6.90 10.53
N LEU A 366 13.01 -7.23 10.03
CA LEU A 366 14.15 -6.33 10.06
C LEU A 366 13.93 -5.09 9.19
N ILE A 367 13.31 -5.22 8.01
CA ILE A 367 12.94 -4.05 7.17
C ILE A 367 12.03 -3.10 7.95
N CYS A 368 11.01 -3.62 8.64
CA CYS A 368 10.12 -2.81 9.48
C CYS A 368 10.89 -2.11 10.60
N ALA A 369 11.75 -2.84 11.33
CA ALA A 369 12.56 -2.29 12.41
C ALA A 369 13.51 -1.18 11.94
N VAL A 370 14.21 -1.41 10.82
CA VAL A 370 15.10 -0.41 10.20
C VAL A 370 14.33 0.83 9.77
N SER A 371 13.14 0.65 9.18
CA SER A 371 12.30 1.79 8.80
C SER A 371 11.81 2.60 10.01
N SER A 372 11.48 1.95 11.13
CA SER A 372 10.99 2.64 12.33
C SER A 372 12.10 3.33 13.14
N CYS A 373 13.31 2.77 13.18
CA CYS A 373 14.44 3.35 13.92
C CYS A 373 15.20 4.43 13.13
N ALA A 374 14.91 4.63 11.84
CA ALA A 374 15.63 5.57 11.00
C ALA A 374 15.37 7.05 11.35
N TYR A 375 16.44 7.83 11.47
CA TYR A 375 16.37 9.29 11.61
C TYR A 375 16.12 9.96 10.25
N SER A 376 14.87 9.92 9.79
CA SER A 376 14.47 10.34 8.44
C SER A 376 13.26 11.28 8.42
N TYR A 377 13.00 11.93 7.29
CA TYR A 377 11.79 12.73 7.06
C TYR A 377 10.66 11.82 6.57
N GLY A 378 9.52 11.80 7.28
CA GLY A 378 8.32 11.09 6.83
C GLY A 378 8.54 9.61 6.48
N GLY A 379 9.58 8.98 7.03
CA GLY A 379 9.94 7.58 6.77
C GLY A 379 10.72 7.30 5.49
N HIS A 380 11.16 8.32 4.75
CA HIS A 380 11.90 8.15 3.49
C HIS A 380 13.38 8.52 3.61
N PHE A 381 14.23 7.85 2.83
CA PHE A 381 15.69 8.02 2.82
C PHE A 381 16.18 9.03 1.77
N ALA A 382 15.29 9.81 1.17
CA ALA A 382 15.58 10.72 0.06
C ALA A 382 16.69 11.74 0.37
N GLN A 383 16.78 12.16 1.63
CA GLN A 383 17.71 13.14 2.16
C GLN A 383 17.85 12.94 3.68
N PRO A 384 19.06 13.05 4.25
CA PRO A 384 19.24 13.02 5.70
C PRO A 384 18.65 14.28 6.35
N LYS A 385 18.18 14.15 7.60
CA LYS A 385 17.69 15.28 8.40
C LYS A 385 18.80 16.25 8.78
N PHE A 386 19.99 15.72 9.01
CA PHE A 386 21.21 16.44 9.34
C PHE A 386 22.34 15.92 8.47
N ASP A 387 22.97 16.80 7.70
CA ASP A 387 24.05 16.49 6.76
C ASP A 387 25.36 17.20 7.13
N GLY A 388 25.45 17.78 8.33
CA GLY A 388 26.61 18.52 8.79
C GLY A 388 26.70 19.98 8.30
N SER A 389 25.72 20.49 7.55
CA SER A 389 25.88 21.78 6.86
C SER A 389 25.74 23.03 7.74
N ALA A 390 25.20 22.94 8.96
CA ALA A 390 25.01 24.08 9.86
C ALA A 390 24.85 23.66 11.33
N SER A 391 25.65 24.23 12.23
CA SER A 391 25.59 24.02 13.69
C SER A 391 24.23 24.40 14.29
N ASP A 392 23.68 25.53 13.88
CA ASP A 392 22.41 26.06 14.41
C ASP A 392 21.23 25.13 14.12
N ARG A 393 21.35 24.35 13.03
CA ARG A 393 20.35 23.34 12.67
C ARG A 393 20.45 22.10 13.57
N LEU A 394 21.63 21.77 14.07
CA LEU A 394 21.81 20.66 15.02
C LEU A 394 21.11 20.99 16.34
N GLU A 395 21.21 22.21 16.85
CA GLU A 395 20.55 22.61 18.11
C GLU A 395 19.03 22.37 18.06
N ALA A 396 18.39 22.74 16.95
CA ALA A 396 16.95 22.52 16.75
C ALA A 396 16.56 21.05 16.59
N LEU A 397 17.47 20.22 16.08
CA LEU A 397 17.23 18.81 15.74
C LEU A 397 17.69 17.83 16.82
N ALA A 398 18.57 18.26 17.72
CA ALA A 398 19.26 17.41 18.68
C ALA A 398 18.32 16.63 19.61
N PRO A 399 17.24 17.22 20.18
CA PRO A 399 16.32 16.45 21.03
C PRO A 399 15.72 15.24 20.30
N ASP A 400 15.21 15.44 19.08
CA ASP A 400 14.63 14.38 18.26
C ASP A 400 15.69 13.36 17.81
N LEU A 401 16.90 13.83 17.49
CA LEU A 401 17.99 12.97 17.04
C LEU A 401 18.46 12.05 18.17
N VAL A 402 18.64 12.58 19.39
CA VAL A 402 19.04 11.79 20.57
C VAL A 402 17.99 10.73 20.90
N VAL A 403 16.71 11.10 20.92
CA VAL A 403 15.61 10.14 21.13
C VAL A 403 15.62 9.05 20.06
N CYS A 404 15.74 9.43 18.79
CA CYS A 404 15.73 8.47 17.68
C CYS A 404 16.92 7.50 17.73
N ARG A 405 18.11 7.96 18.10
CA ARG A 405 19.32 7.12 18.24
C ARG A 405 19.34 6.27 19.51
N GLY A 406 18.55 6.65 20.52
CA GLY A 406 18.32 5.84 21.71
C GLY A 406 17.48 4.57 21.46
N LEU A 407 16.78 4.47 20.33
CA LEU A 407 15.97 3.29 19.99
C LEU A 407 16.85 2.07 19.69
N SER A 408 16.51 0.88 20.21
CA SER A 408 17.21 -0.36 19.87
C SER A 408 16.55 -1.05 18.67
N VAL A 409 17.34 -1.29 17.62
CA VAL A 409 16.88 -2.02 16.43
C VAL A 409 16.61 -3.48 16.76
N ALA A 410 17.42 -4.07 17.65
CA ALA A 410 17.24 -5.45 18.10
C ALA A 410 15.93 -5.64 18.88
N HIS A 411 15.58 -4.69 19.75
CA HIS A 411 14.30 -4.71 20.44
C HIS A 411 13.14 -4.54 19.46
N GLU A 412 13.22 -3.56 18.56
CA GLU A 412 12.20 -3.34 17.55
C GLU A 412 12.00 -4.58 16.66
N PHE A 413 13.08 -5.20 16.19
CA PHE A 413 13.03 -6.45 15.43
C PHE A 413 12.25 -7.56 16.16
N PHE A 414 12.53 -7.77 17.45
CA PHE A 414 11.84 -8.79 18.25
C PHE A 414 10.33 -8.52 18.34
N ILE A 415 9.95 -7.27 18.65
CA ILE A 415 8.54 -6.87 18.73
C ILE A 415 7.85 -7.02 17.38
N ARG A 416 8.52 -6.65 16.28
CA ARG A 416 7.98 -6.79 14.92
C ARG A 416 7.74 -8.24 14.56
N LEU A 417 8.75 -9.10 14.70
CA LEU A 417 8.63 -10.50 14.28
C LEU A 417 7.55 -11.25 15.08
N THR A 418 7.53 -11.07 16.40
CA THR A 418 6.52 -11.70 17.28
C THR A 418 5.10 -11.20 16.98
N SER A 419 4.93 -9.90 16.76
CA SER A 419 3.62 -9.32 16.38
C SER A 419 3.16 -9.83 15.00
N LEU A 420 4.08 -9.90 14.04
CA LEU A 420 3.81 -10.42 12.70
C LEU A 420 3.37 -11.89 12.74
N GLY A 421 4.04 -12.75 13.53
CA GLY A 421 3.64 -14.15 13.72
C GLY A 421 2.27 -14.31 14.37
N ALA A 422 1.96 -13.49 15.39
CA ALA A 422 0.65 -13.50 16.04
C ALA A 422 -0.49 -13.14 15.07
N GLU A 423 -0.26 -12.16 14.19
CA GLU A 423 -1.23 -11.77 13.19
C GLU A 423 -1.34 -12.76 12.03
N SER A 424 -0.20 -13.25 11.54
CA SER A 424 -0.11 -14.22 10.45
C SER A 424 -0.88 -15.50 10.78
N SER A 425 -0.91 -15.91 12.05
CA SER A 425 -1.70 -17.05 12.54
C SER A 425 -3.21 -16.91 12.31
N ASN A 426 -3.72 -15.70 12.10
CA ASN A 426 -5.14 -15.41 11.86
C ASN A 426 -5.45 -15.16 10.37
N ILE A 427 -4.48 -15.34 9.47
CA ILE A 427 -4.64 -15.09 8.04
C ILE A 427 -4.63 -16.43 7.30
N LYS A 428 -5.65 -16.61 6.46
CA LYS A 428 -5.94 -17.88 5.80
C LYS A 428 -4.86 -18.30 4.81
N TYR A 429 -4.38 -17.39 3.97
CA TYR A 429 -3.41 -17.70 2.93
C TYR A 429 -2.10 -16.93 3.12
N PRO A 430 -0.95 -17.53 2.80
CA PRO A 430 0.28 -16.78 2.65
C PRO A 430 0.20 -15.82 1.46
N VAL A 431 1.01 -14.76 1.50
CA VAL A 431 1.32 -13.95 0.31
C VAL A 431 2.58 -14.51 -0.31
N ILE A 432 2.48 -14.99 -1.55
CA ILE A 432 3.60 -15.64 -2.24
C ILE A 432 4.32 -14.60 -3.12
N PRO A 433 5.60 -14.28 -2.84
CA PRO A 433 6.34 -13.35 -3.68
C PRO A 433 6.66 -13.97 -5.04
N ILE A 434 6.49 -13.20 -6.11
CA ILE A 434 7.00 -13.52 -7.45
C ILE A 434 7.91 -12.40 -7.95
N LYS A 435 8.84 -12.75 -8.84
CA LYS A 435 9.85 -11.81 -9.31
C LYS A 435 9.22 -10.71 -10.16
N GLY A 436 9.54 -9.47 -9.81
CA GLY A 436 9.28 -8.31 -10.66
C GLY A 436 10.47 -7.99 -11.57
N PRO A 437 10.34 -6.97 -12.45
CA PRO A 437 9.20 -6.06 -12.58
C PRO A 437 7.96 -6.75 -13.20
N TRP A 438 6.87 -6.01 -13.34
CA TRP A 438 5.54 -6.54 -13.71
C TRP A 438 5.53 -7.47 -14.94
N GLN A 439 6.43 -7.27 -15.91
CA GLN A 439 6.52 -8.14 -17.10
C GLN A 439 6.93 -9.58 -16.73
N GLU A 440 7.93 -9.74 -15.86
CA GLU A 440 8.39 -11.06 -15.40
C GLU A 440 7.31 -11.73 -14.52
N ALA A 441 6.63 -10.92 -13.72
CA ALA A 441 5.53 -11.34 -12.87
C ALA A 441 4.34 -11.87 -13.69
N VAL A 442 3.92 -11.13 -14.72
CA VAL A 442 2.83 -11.54 -15.63
C VAL A 442 3.21 -12.79 -16.41
N ALA A 443 4.45 -12.87 -16.94
CA ALA A 443 4.91 -14.06 -17.64
C ALA A 443 4.92 -15.31 -16.74
N THR A 444 5.42 -15.17 -15.52
CA THR A 444 5.43 -16.25 -14.53
C THR A 444 4.01 -16.68 -14.15
N ALA A 445 3.11 -15.71 -13.90
CA ALA A 445 1.72 -15.97 -13.56
C ALA A 445 0.94 -16.67 -14.69
N ASP A 446 1.22 -16.33 -15.95
CA ASP A 446 0.60 -16.95 -17.13
C ASP A 446 0.96 -18.44 -17.27
N GLU A 447 2.17 -18.81 -16.85
CA GLU A 447 2.56 -20.21 -16.77
C GLU A 447 1.94 -20.94 -15.58
N LEU A 448 1.91 -20.29 -14.40
CA LEU A 448 1.45 -20.89 -13.15
C LEU A 448 -0.07 -21.07 -13.07
N PHE A 449 -0.84 -20.15 -13.65
CA PHE A 449 -2.29 -20.04 -13.42
C PHE A 449 -3.12 -20.39 -14.66
N ARG A 450 -2.60 -21.26 -15.54
CA ARG A 450 -3.31 -21.68 -16.76
C ARG A 450 -4.67 -22.30 -16.42
N GLY A 451 -5.73 -21.67 -16.94
CA GLY A 451 -7.12 -22.13 -16.75
C GLY A 451 -7.74 -21.72 -15.42
N GLU A 452 -7.04 -20.95 -14.58
CA GLU A 452 -7.57 -20.40 -13.33
C GLU A 452 -8.15 -18.99 -13.55
N GLN A 453 -9.11 -18.60 -12.71
CA GLN A 453 -9.63 -17.23 -12.69
C GLN A 453 -8.62 -16.33 -11.98
N VAL A 454 -8.04 -15.36 -12.69
CA VAL A 454 -7.07 -14.41 -12.15
C VAL A 454 -7.63 -12.99 -12.17
N CYS A 455 -7.46 -12.28 -11.06
CA CYS A 455 -7.66 -10.84 -10.98
C CYS A 455 -6.34 -10.17 -10.60
N VAL A 456 -5.86 -9.31 -11.48
CA VAL A 456 -4.67 -8.49 -11.24
C VAL A 456 -5.07 -7.25 -10.46
N TYR A 457 -4.48 -7.04 -9.30
CA TYR A 457 -4.53 -5.75 -8.62
C TYR A 457 -3.34 -4.90 -9.08
N LEU A 458 -3.61 -3.67 -9.52
CA LEU A 458 -2.61 -2.75 -10.04
C LEU A 458 -2.67 -1.43 -9.24
N ASP A 459 -1.56 -1.08 -8.59
CA ASP A 459 -1.40 0.19 -7.87
C ASP A 459 -0.12 0.90 -8.36
N PRO A 460 -0.15 1.54 -9.55
CA PRO A 460 1.04 2.09 -10.16
C PRO A 460 1.47 3.38 -9.46
N PRO A 461 2.77 3.75 -9.52
CA PRO A 461 3.30 4.98 -8.94
C PRO A 461 2.49 6.24 -9.26
N TYR A 462 2.25 7.09 -8.24
CA TYR A 462 1.47 8.32 -8.36
C TYR A 462 2.29 9.49 -8.83
N THR A 463 3.55 9.57 -8.37
CA THR A 463 4.44 10.68 -8.69
C THR A 463 5.81 10.20 -9.18
N ARG A 464 6.47 11.05 -9.98
CA ARG A 464 7.78 10.78 -10.58
C ARG A 464 8.89 10.47 -9.57
N ASP A 465 8.79 11.07 -8.38
CA ASP A 465 9.85 11.05 -7.37
C ASP A 465 9.72 9.86 -6.39
N GLU A 466 8.64 9.08 -6.52
CA GLU A 466 8.40 7.91 -5.68
C GLU A 466 9.31 6.71 -6.05
N TYR A 467 9.50 5.85 -5.05
CA TYR A 467 10.16 4.54 -5.09
C TYR A 467 11.70 4.56 -5.12
N SER A 468 12.35 5.17 -6.12
CA SER A 468 13.81 4.92 -6.29
C SER A 468 14.69 5.53 -5.19
N ARG A 469 14.50 6.81 -4.82
CA ARG A 469 15.34 7.50 -3.83
C ARG A 469 14.85 7.31 -2.39
N TYR A 470 13.56 7.04 -2.20
CA TYR A 470 12.93 6.98 -0.88
C TYR A 470 13.26 5.72 -0.11
N TYR A 471 13.52 4.61 -0.79
CA TYR A 471 13.67 3.29 -0.14
C TYR A 471 14.98 2.58 -0.46
N HIS A 472 15.98 3.30 -1.00
CA HIS A 472 17.26 2.71 -1.40
C HIS A 472 18.01 2.02 -0.24
N ILE A 473 17.85 2.49 1.00
CA ILE A 473 18.44 1.83 2.18
C ILE A 473 17.79 0.49 2.48
N LEU A 474 16.46 0.37 2.32
CA LEU A 474 15.75 -0.89 2.51
C LEU A 474 16.09 -1.89 1.40
N GLU A 475 16.24 -1.41 0.17
CA GLU A 475 16.73 -2.25 -0.93
C GLU A 475 18.17 -2.71 -0.66
N THR A 476 19.05 -1.81 -0.18
CA THR A 476 20.43 -2.15 0.19
C THR A 476 20.49 -3.14 1.36
N LEU A 477 19.57 -3.05 2.34
CA LEU A 477 19.44 -4.03 3.42
C LEU A 477 19.16 -5.43 2.89
N VAL A 478 18.22 -5.55 1.97
CA VAL A 478 17.79 -6.84 1.41
C VAL A 478 18.84 -7.45 0.49
N ARG A 479 19.52 -6.61 -0.29
CA ARG A 479 20.55 -7.06 -1.24
C ARG A 479 21.89 -7.32 -0.57
N TYR A 480 22.21 -6.52 0.44
CA TYR A 480 23.45 -6.54 1.21
C TYR A 480 24.72 -6.62 0.33
N ASP A 481 24.73 -5.89 -0.79
CA ASP A 481 25.69 -6.06 -1.89
C ASP A 481 26.77 -4.97 -1.98
N TYR A 482 26.96 -4.18 -0.91
CA TYR A 482 27.98 -3.13 -0.81
C TYR A 482 28.06 -2.22 -2.06
N PRO A 483 26.96 -1.57 -2.47
CA PRO A 483 26.88 -0.88 -3.75
C PRO A 483 27.84 0.32 -3.81
N GLU A 484 28.18 0.75 -5.02
CA GLU A 484 28.76 2.08 -5.22
C GLU A 484 27.71 3.15 -4.95
N VAL A 485 28.04 4.12 -4.09
CA VAL A 485 27.10 5.16 -3.64
C VAL A 485 27.62 6.56 -3.94
N ARG A 486 26.68 7.49 -4.12
CA ARG A 486 26.93 8.90 -4.46
C ARG A 486 25.97 9.81 -3.68
N ASP A 487 26.24 11.11 -3.75
CA ASP A 487 25.46 12.19 -3.14
C ASP A 487 25.41 12.13 -1.61
N LYS A 488 24.90 13.18 -0.95
CA LYS A 488 24.89 13.26 0.52
C LYS A 488 24.14 12.14 1.24
N ALA A 489 23.20 11.48 0.56
CA ALA A 489 22.39 10.40 1.13
C ALA A 489 23.01 9.01 0.91
N SER A 490 24.22 8.90 0.31
CA SER A 490 24.86 7.62 -0.02
C SER A 490 23.92 6.69 -0.81
N MET A 491 23.37 7.23 -1.90
CA MET A 491 22.45 6.51 -2.78
C MET A 491 23.20 5.77 -3.88
N PRO A 492 22.78 4.53 -4.24
CA PRO A 492 23.26 3.89 -5.46
C PRO A 492 22.94 4.71 -6.72
N LYS A 493 23.69 4.48 -7.79
CA LYS A 493 23.44 5.13 -9.08
C LYS A 493 22.06 4.70 -9.61
N ARG A 494 21.30 5.65 -10.15
CA ARG A 494 19.99 5.36 -10.76
C ARG A 494 20.15 4.37 -11.92
N GLY A 495 19.38 3.28 -11.90
CA GLY A 495 19.45 2.20 -12.88
C GLY A 495 20.24 0.99 -12.40
N ASP A 496 21.03 1.12 -11.33
CA ASP A 496 21.69 -0.01 -10.71
C ASP A 496 20.66 -0.86 -9.93
N PRO A 497 20.95 -2.15 -9.66
CA PRO A 497 20.03 -3.03 -8.95
C PRO A 497 19.55 -2.51 -7.58
N GLY A 498 20.39 -1.76 -6.85
CA GLY A 498 20.04 -1.13 -5.56
C GLY A 498 19.20 0.16 -5.69
N ARG A 499 18.97 0.65 -6.92
CA ARG A 499 18.14 1.83 -7.20
C ARG A 499 17.50 1.72 -8.59
N PHE A 500 16.45 0.90 -8.67
CA PHE A 500 15.68 0.65 -9.88
C PHE A 500 15.22 1.95 -10.56
N ALA A 501 15.42 2.02 -11.88
CA ALA A 501 14.95 3.13 -12.71
C ALA A 501 13.61 2.77 -13.35
N SER A 502 12.52 3.08 -12.65
CA SER A 502 11.18 2.81 -13.15
C SER A 502 10.85 3.61 -14.40
N ALA A 503 10.18 2.97 -15.36
CA ALA A 503 9.60 3.64 -16.54
C ALA A 503 8.50 4.66 -16.16
N PHE A 504 7.91 4.51 -14.97
CA PHE A 504 6.98 5.47 -14.37
C PHE A 504 7.65 6.77 -13.91
N ALA A 505 8.98 6.80 -13.77
CA ALA A 505 9.74 7.97 -13.30
C ALA A 505 10.14 8.93 -14.45
N THR A 506 9.38 8.94 -15.55
CA THR A 506 9.51 9.86 -16.69
C THR A 506 8.82 11.19 -16.40
N ARG A 507 9.17 12.25 -17.15
CA ARG A 507 8.45 13.54 -17.14
C ARG A 507 7.31 13.59 -18.15
N ASN A 508 7.23 12.60 -19.04
CA ASN A 508 6.22 12.54 -20.08
C ASN A 508 5.00 11.79 -19.56
N THR A 509 3.94 12.51 -19.19
CA THR A 509 2.68 11.94 -18.69
C THR A 509 2.09 10.91 -19.66
N SER A 510 2.12 11.16 -20.97
CA SER A 510 1.57 10.24 -21.97
C SER A 510 2.30 8.90 -22.01
N GLN A 511 3.60 8.85 -21.69
CA GLN A 511 4.31 7.58 -21.57
C GLN A 511 3.84 6.77 -20.35
N ILE A 512 3.45 7.44 -19.26
CA ILE A 512 2.92 6.80 -18.07
C ILE A 512 1.53 6.24 -18.37
N GLU A 513 0.67 7.02 -19.02
CA GLU A 513 -0.68 6.60 -19.45
C GLU A 513 -0.61 5.37 -20.37
N VAL A 514 0.27 5.40 -21.38
CA VAL A 514 0.51 4.26 -22.27
C VAL A 514 1.02 3.04 -21.52
N LEU A 515 1.90 3.22 -20.53
CA LEU A 515 2.44 2.11 -19.75
C LEU A 515 1.36 1.46 -18.87
N ILE A 516 0.52 2.24 -18.20
CA ILE A 516 -0.61 1.71 -17.42
C ILE A 516 -1.57 0.95 -18.35
N ALA A 517 -1.93 1.56 -19.48
CA ALA A 517 -2.79 0.94 -20.48
C ALA A 517 -2.19 -0.37 -21.02
N GLN A 518 -0.87 -0.42 -21.25
CA GLN A 518 -0.17 -1.63 -21.67
C GLN A 518 -0.30 -2.75 -20.63
N ILE A 519 -0.10 -2.46 -19.34
CA ILE A 519 -0.23 -3.46 -18.28
C ILE A 519 -1.65 -4.03 -18.26
N ILE A 520 -2.67 -3.16 -18.24
CA ILE A 520 -4.08 -3.57 -18.27
C ILE A 520 -4.37 -4.40 -19.52
N SER A 521 -3.83 -4.01 -20.67
CA SER A 521 -4.02 -4.73 -21.95
C SER A 521 -3.43 -6.14 -21.92
N GLU A 522 -2.23 -6.31 -21.33
CA GLU A 522 -1.60 -7.62 -21.16
C GLU A 522 -2.43 -8.52 -20.23
N CYS A 523 -3.02 -7.97 -19.16
CA CYS A 523 -3.91 -8.72 -18.28
C CYS A 523 -5.17 -9.19 -19.03
N LEU A 524 -5.87 -8.26 -19.68
CA LEU A 524 -7.12 -8.56 -20.41
C LEU A 524 -6.89 -9.52 -21.57
N GLY A 525 -5.78 -9.39 -22.29
CA GLY A 525 -5.41 -10.28 -23.40
C GLY A 525 -5.21 -11.75 -23.01
N ARG A 526 -5.03 -12.03 -21.70
CA ARG A 526 -4.92 -13.39 -21.14
C ARG A 526 -6.24 -13.93 -20.58
N GLY A 527 -7.33 -13.18 -20.67
CA GLY A 527 -8.59 -13.53 -20.03
C GLY A 527 -8.58 -13.29 -18.52
N TRP A 528 -7.71 -12.40 -18.03
CA TRP A 528 -7.68 -11.99 -16.62
C TRP A 528 -8.46 -10.70 -16.42
N SER A 529 -8.99 -10.49 -15.22
CA SER A 529 -9.52 -9.18 -14.82
C SER A 529 -8.42 -8.29 -14.26
N CYS A 530 -8.63 -6.97 -14.27
CA CYS A 530 -7.71 -6.01 -13.66
C CYS A 530 -8.48 -5.02 -12.77
N LEU A 531 -8.20 -5.03 -11.47
CA LEU A 531 -8.62 -4.02 -10.50
C LEU A 531 -7.50 -2.97 -10.36
N TRP A 532 -7.67 -1.83 -11.00
CA TRP A 532 -6.72 -0.73 -10.97
C TRP A 532 -7.14 0.32 -9.94
N SER A 533 -6.31 0.58 -8.92
CA SER A 533 -6.49 1.73 -8.02
C SER A 533 -5.65 2.93 -8.47
N TYR A 534 -6.26 4.11 -8.47
CA TYR A 534 -5.53 5.34 -8.76
C TYR A 534 -6.11 6.58 -8.09
N SER A 535 -5.24 7.55 -7.79
CA SER A 535 -5.60 8.79 -7.10
C SER A 535 -5.96 9.88 -8.10
N SER A 536 -6.93 10.73 -7.75
CA SER A 536 -7.29 11.94 -8.50
C SER A 536 -6.15 12.96 -8.59
N THR A 537 -5.06 12.76 -7.83
CA THR A 537 -3.87 13.61 -7.83
C THR A 537 -2.66 12.95 -8.47
N GLY A 538 -2.83 11.75 -9.04
CA GLY A 538 -1.79 11.05 -9.79
C GLY A 538 -1.43 11.77 -11.09
N VAL A 539 -0.24 11.47 -11.62
CA VAL A 539 0.28 12.13 -12.83
C VAL A 539 -0.49 11.71 -14.10
N ALA A 540 -0.97 10.48 -14.18
CA ALA A 540 -1.70 9.97 -15.35
C ALA A 540 -3.18 10.35 -15.34
N SER A 541 -3.73 10.70 -16.51
CA SER A 541 -5.18 10.88 -16.67
C SER A 541 -5.88 9.52 -16.73
N ILE A 542 -6.79 9.28 -15.78
CA ILE A 542 -7.61 8.05 -15.74
C ILE A 542 -8.48 7.95 -17.01
N GLU A 543 -9.02 9.08 -17.46
CA GLU A 543 -9.79 9.18 -18.71
C GLU A 543 -8.98 8.68 -19.92
N VAL A 544 -7.74 9.16 -20.08
CA VAL A 544 -6.89 8.76 -21.22
C VAL A 544 -6.57 7.28 -21.18
N VAL A 545 -6.29 6.73 -19.99
CA VAL A 545 -6.03 5.28 -19.84
C VAL A 545 -7.27 4.45 -20.21
N ILE A 546 -8.47 4.86 -19.78
CA ILE A 546 -9.73 4.20 -20.17
C ILE A 546 -9.88 4.21 -21.69
N ASP A 547 -9.66 5.36 -22.34
CA ASP A 547 -9.77 5.48 -23.80
C ASP A 547 -8.77 4.57 -24.53
N LEU A 548 -7.54 4.42 -24.00
CA LEU A 548 -6.51 3.55 -24.57
C LEU A 548 -6.88 2.06 -24.48
N VAL A 549 -7.47 1.60 -23.37
CA VAL A 549 -7.86 0.18 -23.19
C VAL A 549 -9.28 -0.11 -23.69
N SER A 550 -9.94 0.90 -24.24
CA SER A 550 -11.37 0.90 -24.54
C SER A 550 -11.82 -0.19 -25.51
N HIS A 551 -10.91 -0.65 -26.36
CA HIS A 551 -11.16 -1.65 -27.39
C HIS A 551 -11.04 -3.11 -26.89
N LEU A 552 -10.56 -3.31 -25.66
CA LEU A 552 -10.24 -4.64 -25.11
C LEU A 552 -11.30 -5.19 -24.17
N THR A 553 -12.17 -4.34 -23.64
CA THR A 553 -13.27 -4.76 -22.76
C THR A 553 -14.51 -3.94 -23.00
N GLN A 554 -15.67 -4.56 -22.82
CA GLN A 554 -16.97 -3.87 -22.92
C GLN A 554 -17.52 -3.48 -21.55
N GLU A 555 -16.89 -3.92 -20.46
CA GLU A 555 -17.40 -3.80 -19.10
C GLU A 555 -16.32 -3.25 -18.17
N VAL A 556 -16.56 -2.04 -17.68
CA VAL A 556 -15.75 -1.41 -16.64
C VAL A 556 -16.68 -0.96 -15.51
N GLU A 557 -16.24 -1.17 -14.28
CA GLU A 557 -16.92 -0.69 -13.08
C GLU A 557 -16.07 0.40 -12.43
N PHE A 558 -16.71 1.49 -11.99
CA PHE A 558 -16.02 2.58 -11.30
C PHE A 558 -16.46 2.61 -9.84
N PHE A 559 -15.47 2.78 -8.97
CA PHE A 559 -15.67 3.03 -7.56
C PHE A 559 -14.78 4.19 -7.12
N ALA A 560 -15.24 4.95 -6.13
CA ALA A 560 -14.48 6.06 -5.58
C ALA A 560 -14.75 6.24 -4.09
N VAL A 561 -13.74 6.76 -3.41
CA VAL A 561 -13.82 7.19 -2.01
C VAL A 561 -13.07 8.51 -1.84
N ASN A 562 -13.62 9.41 -1.03
CA ASN A 562 -12.88 10.56 -0.53
C ASN A 562 -11.95 10.12 0.60
N HIS A 563 -10.66 10.41 0.46
CA HIS A 563 -9.67 10.14 1.48
C HIS A 563 -8.92 11.41 1.90
N VAL A 564 -8.72 11.62 3.19
CA VAL A 564 -7.94 12.75 3.72
C VAL A 564 -6.56 12.29 4.17
N TYR A 565 -5.55 12.51 3.31
CA TYR A 565 -4.17 12.26 3.70
C TYR A 565 -3.71 13.30 4.73
N LYS A 566 -3.03 12.82 5.79
CA LYS A 566 -2.31 13.69 6.73
C LYS A 566 -1.19 14.40 5.99
N GLY A 567 -1.17 15.73 6.05
CA GLY A 567 -0.11 16.53 5.43
C GLY A 567 1.26 16.24 6.02
N GLN A 568 2.30 16.25 5.19
CA GLN A 568 3.69 16.13 5.67
C GLN A 568 4.23 17.50 6.09
N GLY A 569 4.88 17.56 7.26
CA GLY A 569 5.50 18.79 7.77
C GLY A 569 4.47 19.89 8.09
N LYS A 570 4.67 21.10 7.56
CA LYS A 570 3.76 22.25 7.78
C LYS A 570 2.58 22.30 6.80
N HIS A 571 2.43 21.32 5.90
CA HIS A 571 1.35 21.34 4.91
C HIS A 571 0.02 20.90 5.53
N LYS A 572 -1.07 21.58 5.15
CA LYS A 572 -2.43 21.21 5.56
C LYS A 572 -2.81 19.85 4.96
N SER A 573 -3.69 19.13 5.65
CA SER A 573 -4.36 17.94 5.10
C SER A 573 -5.05 18.32 3.79
N LYS A 574 -4.97 17.43 2.80
CA LYS A 574 -5.61 17.61 1.49
C LYS A 574 -6.54 16.43 1.26
N GLY A 575 -7.82 16.73 1.00
CA GLY A 575 -8.76 15.74 0.51
C GLY A 575 -8.36 15.31 -0.89
N VAL A 576 -8.31 14.00 -1.10
CA VAL A 576 -7.97 13.36 -2.36
C VAL A 576 -9.07 12.36 -2.67
N ARG A 577 -9.45 12.21 -3.94
CA ARG A 577 -10.38 11.17 -4.34
C ARG A 577 -9.59 9.97 -4.84
N GLU A 578 -9.76 8.81 -4.20
CA GLU A 578 -9.18 7.55 -4.63
C GLU A 578 -10.21 6.82 -5.48
N TYR A 579 -9.78 6.32 -6.64
CA TYR A 579 -10.61 5.55 -7.56
C TYR A 579 -10.17 4.09 -7.58
N ALA A 580 -11.12 3.19 -7.80
CA ALA A 580 -10.87 1.80 -8.16
C ALA A 580 -11.68 1.47 -9.41
N LEU A 581 -10.99 1.01 -10.46
CA LEU A 581 -11.58 0.66 -11.74
C LEU A 581 -11.40 -0.84 -11.95
N LEU A 582 -12.51 -1.55 -12.13
CA LEU A 582 -12.46 -2.98 -12.45
C LEU A 582 -12.72 -3.19 -13.94
N PHE A 583 -11.70 -3.62 -14.66
CA PHE A 583 -11.79 -4.08 -16.04
C PHE A 583 -11.94 -5.60 -16.06
N ARG A 584 -12.95 -6.11 -16.77
CA ARG A 584 -13.20 -7.56 -16.89
C ARG A 584 -12.96 -8.02 -18.32
N SER A 585 -12.30 -9.18 -18.48
CA SER A 585 -12.04 -9.81 -19.78
C SER A 585 -13.25 -10.55 -20.33
#